data_AF-A0A2M7KJ47-F1
#
_entry.id   AF-A0A2M7KJ47-F1
#
_cell.length_a   1.000
_cell.length_b   1.000
_cell.length_c   1.000
_cell.angle_alpha   90.00
_cell.angle_beta   90.00
_cell.angle_gamma   90.00
#
_symmetry.space_group_name_H-M   'P 1'
#
loop_
_entity.id
_entity.type
_entity.pdbx_description
1 polymer ?
#
loop_
_entity_poly.entity_id
_entity_poly.type
_entity_poly.pdbx_seq_one_letter_code
_entity_poly.pdbx_strand_id
1 'polypeptide(L)'
;MFTWGSRKTAHPRGRINLLHTVPPTRDVCDQLRRLRNDDEVTIRGWEVEAVVAFDLQGNQVWRWEDMGCNTLLVDSVEITGKH
;
A
#
# COMPACT_ATOMS: atom_id res chain seq x y z
N MET A 1 -5.29 4.08 -16.65
CA MET A 1 -6.46 4.80 -16.09
C MET A 1 -7.25 3.81 -15.26
N PHE A 2 -7.41 4.06 -13.96
CA PHE A 2 -8.20 3.22 -13.07
C PHE A 2 -9.57 3.88 -12.88
N THR A 3 -10.64 3.10 -12.95
CA THR A 3 -12.01 3.58 -12.74
C THR A 3 -12.65 2.76 -11.63
N TRP A 4 -13.20 3.44 -10.62
CA TRP A 4 -13.93 2.81 -9.52
C TRP A 4 -15.29 3.48 -9.36
N GLY A 5 -16.31 2.70 -8.98
CA GLY A 5 -17.66 3.20 -8.72
C GLY A 5 -18.32 2.38 -7.61
N SER A 6 -19.06 3.06 -6.72
CA SER A 6 -19.79 2.38 -5.65
C SER A 6 -21.01 1.64 -6.18
N ARG A 7 -21.19 0.38 -5.74
CA ARG A 7 -22.37 -0.43 -6.07
C ARG A 7 -23.59 -0.11 -5.20
N LYS A 8 -23.39 0.44 -4.00
CA LYS A 8 -24.44 0.65 -2.98
C LYS A 8 -24.79 2.12 -2.75
N THR A 9 -23.86 3.03 -3.04
CA THR A 9 -24.00 4.45 -2.72
C THR A 9 -23.90 5.28 -3.98
N ALA A 10 -24.99 5.93 -4.37
CA ALA A 10 -24.91 6.97 -5.40
C ALA A 10 -24.08 8.14 -4.84
N HIS A 11 -22.95 8.46 -5.49
CA HIS A 11 -22.04 9.55 -5.13
C HIS A 11 -21.35 9.38 -3.75
N PRO A 12 -20.49 8.35 -3.60
CA PRO A 12 -19.69 8.21 -2.38
C PRO A 12 -18.88 9.49 -2.12
N ARG A 13 -18.96 10.02 -0.90
CA ARG A 13 -18.18 11.20 -0.49
C ARG A 13 -16.81 10.75 0.00
N GLY A 14 -15.76 11.40 -0.49
CA GLY A 14 -14.38 11.08 -0.13
C GLY A 14 -13.40 11.42 -1.25
N ARG A 15 -12.18 10.90 -1.15
CA ARG A 15 -11.17 10.95 -2.20
C ARG A 15 -10.77 9.52 -2.56
N ILE A 16 -10.61 9.25 -3.85
CA ILE A 16 -9.96 8.03 -4.31
C ILE A 16 -8.47 8.33 -4.36
N ASN A 17 -7.69 7.59 -3.59
CA ASN A 17 -6.24 7.67 -3.62
C ASN A 17 -5.70 6.36 -4.17
N LEU A 18 -4.63 6.43 -4.96
CA LEU A 18 -3.78 5.29 -5.22
C LEU A 18 -2.78 5.20 -4.07
N LEU A 19 -2.68 4.02 -3.44
CA LEU A 19 -1.70 3.76 -2.38
C LEU A 19 -0.57 2.92 -2.98
N HIS A 20 0.66 3.40 -2.87
CA HIS A 20 1.85 2.59 -3.11
C HIS A 20 2.23 1.89 -1.81
N THR A 21 2.48 0.58 -1.87
CA THR A 21 2.81 -0.22 -0.69
C THR A 21 4.20 -0.81 -0.80
N VAL A 22 4.96 -0.70 0.27
CA VAL A 22 6.26 -1.36 0.44
C VAL A 22 6.07 -2.48 1.47
N PRO A 23 6.06 -3.76 1.07
CA PRO A 23 5.99 -4.87 2.02
C PRO A 23 7.38 -5.17 2.61
N PRO A 24 7.62 -4.94 3.92
CA PRO A 24 8.92 -5.16 4.54
C PRO A 24 9.27 -6.65 4.71
N THR A 25 8.26 -7.53 4.69
CA THR A 25 8.44 -8.97 4.87
C THR A 25 7.67 -9.75 3.82
N ARG A 26 8.08 -11.01 3.63
CA ARG A 26 7.37 -11.93 2.73
C ARG A 26 5.92 -12.16 3.18
N ASP A 27 5.68 -12.27 4.48
CA ASP A 27 4.35 -12.50 5.03
C ASP A 27 3.38 -11.36 4.71
N VAL A 28 3.84 -10.10 4.84
CA VAL A 28 3.04 -8.92 4.44
C VAL A 28 2.81 -8.91 2.93
N CYS A 29 3.84 -9.24 2.13
CA CYS A 29 3.68 -9.36 0.69
C CYS A 29 2.62 -10.40 0.31
N ASP A 30 2.63 -11.55 0.98
CA ASP A 30 1.66 -12.62 0.75
C ASP A 30 0.25 -12.23 1.22
N GLN A 31 0.10 -11.44 2.28
CA GLN A 31 -1.18 -10.86 2.70
C GLN A 31 -1.74 -9.90 1.63
N LEU A 32 -0.93 -8.95 1.15
CA LEU A 32 -1.33 -8.00 0.10
C LEU A 32 -1.73 -8.73 -1.20
N ARG A 33 -1.02 -9.79 -1.57
CA ARG A 33 -1.31 -10.61 -2.76
C ARG A 33 -2.62 -11.41 -2.67
N ARG A 34 -3.16 -11.62 -1.47
CA ARG A 34 -4.43 -12.33 -1.28
C ARG A 34 -5.64 -11.43 -1.46
N LEU A 35 -5.45 -10.10 -1.43
CA LEU A 35 -6.53 -9.14 -1.63
C LEU A 35 -7.14 -9.31 -3.02
N ARG A 36 -8.47 -9.23 -3.08
CA ARG A 36 -9.25 -9.28 -4.30
C ARG A 36 -9.95 -7.95 -4.52
N ASN A 37 -10.42 -7.75 -5.75
CA ASN A 37 -11.26 -6.60 -6.07
C ASN A 37 -12.48 -6.58 -5.14
N ASP A 38 -12.83 -5.38 -4.68
CA ASP A 38 -13.95 -5.12 -3.78
C ASP A 38 -13.82 -5.68 -2.35
N ASP A 39 -12.65 -6.23 -1.94
CA ASP A 39 -12.40 -6.53 -0.52
C ASP A 39 -12.38 -5.24 0.31
N GLU A 40 -13.03 -5.26 1.46
CA GLU A 40 -12.90 -4.21 2.47
C GLU A 40 -11.73 -4.56 3.39
N VAL A 41 -10.76 -3.66 3.51
CA VAL A 41 -9.52 -3.91 4.21
C VAL A 41 -9.15 -2.78 5.16
N THR A 42 -8.48 -3.13 6.25
CA THR A 42 -7.70 -2.20 7.07
C THR A 42 -6.22 -2.49 6.84
N ILE A 43 -5.49 -1.49 6.37
CA ILE A 43 -4.03 -1.55 6.19
C ILE A 43 -3.40 -0.63 7.24
N ARG A 44 -2.41 -1.15 7.98
CA ARG A 44 -1.62 -0.37 8.94
C ARG A 44 -0.17 -0.34 8.50
N GLY A 45 0.49 0.77 8.78
CA GLY A 45 1.88 0.97 8.40
C GLY A 45 2.34 2.39 8.65
N TRP A 46 3.50 2.71 8.10
CA TRP A 46 4.16 4.01 8.22
C TRP A 46 4.23 4.68 6.86
N GLU A 47 3.85 5.94 6.78
CA GLU A 47 4.13 6.73 5.59
C GLU A 47 5.66 6.89 5.47
N VAL A 48 6.17 6.64 4.28
CA VAL A 48 7.61 6.71 4.00
C VAL A 48 7.89 7.62 2.82
N GLU A 49 8.85 8.52 3.00
CA GLU A 49 9.33 9.42 1.96
C GLU A 49 10.36 8.73 1.06
N ALA A 50 11.16 7.81 1.59
CA ALA A 50 12.22 7.16 0.86
C ALA A 50 12.52 5.75 1.37
N VAL A 51 13.05 4.91 0.47
CA VAL A 51 13.65 3.62 0.78
C VAL A 51 15.11 3.65 0.32
N VAL A 52 16.03 3.38 1.23
CA VAL A 52 17.48 3.45 0.97
C VAL A 52 18.10 2.08 1.19
N ALA A 53 18.88 1.60 0.22
CA ALA A 53 19.63 0.36 0.34
C ALA A 53 21.11 0.65 0.57
N PHE A 54 21.71 -0.12 1.47
CA PHE A 54 23.13 -0.05 1.82
C PHE A 54 23.80 -1.38 1.51
N ASP A 55 25.07 -1.35 1.09
CA ASP A 55 25.90 -2.55 1.02
C ASP A 55 26.41 -2.99 2.40
N LEU A 56 27.16 -4.10 2.45
CA LEU A 56 27.74 -4.63 3.68
C LEU A 56 28.80 -3.72 4.32
N GLN A 57 29.33 -2.75 3.56
CA GLN A 57 30.30 -1.76 4.05
C GLN A 57 29.60 -0.48 4.54
N GLY A 58 28.26 -0.41 4.44
CA GLY A 58 27.46 0.75 4.83
C GLY A 58 27.38 1.85 3.77
N ASN A 59 27.85 1.60 2.54
CA ASN A 59 27.69 2.57 1.46
C ASN A 59 26.27 2.49 0.89
N GLN A 60 25.65 3.64 0.65
CA GLN A 60 24.38 3.69 -0.06
C GLN A 60 24.59 3.22 -1.51
N VAL A 61 23.86 2.18 -1.91
CA VAL A 61 23.90 1.63 -3.28
C VAL A 61 22.66 1.95 -4.08
N TRP A 62 21.56 2.28 -3.41
CA TRP A 62 20.30 2.59 -4.08
C TRP A 62 19.40 3.46 -3.20
N ARG A 63 18.56 4.26 -3.84
CA ARG A 63 17.54 5.08 -3.19
C ARG A 63 16.33 5.20 -4.10
N TRP A 64 15.16 5.04 -3.51
CA TRP A 64 13.87 5.35 -4.10
C TRP A 64 13.16 6.36 -3.22
N GLU A 65 12.43 7.28 -3.85
CA GLU A 65 11.71 8.36 -3.18
C GLU A 65 10.28 8.43 -3.67
N ASP A 66 9.37 8.74 -2.74
CA ASP A 66 7.98 9.00 -3.05
C ASP A 66 7.84 10.37 -3.72
N MET A 67 7.27 10.40 -4.92
CA MET A 67 7.00 11.63 -5.67
C MET A 67 5.63 12.22 -5.31
N GLY A 68 5.25 12.18 -4.03
CA GLY A 68 3.96 12.65 -3.51
C GLY A 68 2.80 11.67 -3.74
N CYS A 69 3.06 10.37 -3.74
CA CYS A 69 2.12 9.33 -4.12
C CYS A 69 1.54 8.52 -2.93
N ASN A 70 1.61 9.04 -1.70
CA ASN A 70 1.11 8.39 -0.49
C ASN A 70 1.67 6.96 -0.35
N THR A 71 2.97 6.85 -0.15
CA THR A 71 3.61 5.54 -0.02
C THR A 71 3.62 5.06 1.43
N LEU A 72 3.20 3.80 1.64
CA LEU A 72 3.08 3.17 2.95
C LEU A 72 3.98 1.94 3.06
N LEU A 73 4.88 1.94 4.04
CA LEU A 73 5.55 0.74 4.53
C LEU A 73 4.54 -0.06 5.34
N VAL A 74 4.11 -1.21 4.83
CA VAL A 74 2.97 -1.95 5.40
C VAL A 74 3.42 -2.85 6.54
N ASP A 75 2.81 -2.69 7.71
CA ASP A 75 3.04 -3.55 8.87
C ASP A 75 2.04 -4.71 8.91
N SER A 76 0.76 -4.43 8.59
CA SER A 76 -0.29 -5.46 8.59
C SER A 76 -1.45 -5.13 7.66
N VAL A 77 -2.12 -6.21 7.21
CA VAL A 77 -3.32 -6.15 6.38
C VAL A 77 -4.39 -7.05 7.00
N GLU A 78 -5.58 -6.49 7.22
CA GLU A 78 -6.74 -7.21 7.72
C GLU A 78 -7.90 -7.06 6.73
N ILE A 79 -8.51 -8.17 6.32
CA ILE A 79 -9.73 -8.14 5.50
C ILE A 79 -10.92 -8.07 6.46
N THR A 80 -11.61 -6.93 6.49
CA THR A 80 -12.73 -6.65 7.38
C THR A 80 -14.09 -6.98 6.76
N GLY A 81 -14.14 -7.14 5.43
CA GLY A 81 -15.32 -7.57 4.69
C GLY A 81 -14.90 -8.28 3.40
N LYS A 82 -15.50 -9.43 3.13
CA LYS A 82 -15.25 -10.20 1.90
C LYS A 82 -16.42 -10.05 0.94
N HIS A 83 -16.11 -10.10 -0.34
CA HIS A 83 -17.08 -10.35 -1.41
C HIS A 83 -17.64 -11.77 -1.35
#